data_AF-A0A6B1G5J5-F1
#
_entry.id   AF-A0A6B1G5J5-F1
#
_cell.length_a   1.000
_cell.length_b   1.000
_cell.length_c   1.000
_cell.angle_alpha   90.00
_cell.angle_beta   90.00
_cell.angle_gamma   90.00
#
_symmetry.space_group_name_H-M   'P 1'
#
loop_
_entity.id
_entity.type
_entity.pdbx_description
1 polymer ?
#
loop_
_entity_poly.entity_id
_entity_poly.type
_entity_poly.pdbx_seq_one_letter_code
_entity_poly.pdbx_strand_id
1 'polypeptide(L)' 'MTTASFTISAFGDEIADDLESQLQTLNELKISCLELRAAWGENVLYMSDERVAKVRALCD' A
#
# COMPACT_ATOMS: atom_id res chain seq x y z
N MET A 1 25.41 -4.14 -12.46
CA MET A 1 23.93 -4.09 -12.44
C MET A 1 23.48 -4.99 -11.31
N THR A 2 22.99 -4.42 -10.21
CA THR A 2 22.39 -5.18 -9.11
C THR A 2 20.93 -5.42 -9.45
N THR A 3 20.50 -6.68 -9.45
CA THR A 3 19.11 -7.05 -9.72
C THR A 3 18.37 -7.12 -8.38
N ALA A 4 17.36 -6.28 -8.19
CA ALA A 4 16.44 -6.39 -7.05
C ALA A 4 15.23 -7.24 -7.47
N SER A 5 14.81 -8.17 -6.62
CA SER A 5 13.61 -8.99 -6.81
C SER A 5 12.52 -8.48 -5.88
N PHE A 6 11.34 -8.19 -6.44
CA PHE A 6 10.16 -7.74 -5.69
C PHE A 6 9.01 -8.68 -6.00
N THR A 7 8.33 -9.17 -4.97
CA THR A 7 7.06 -9.87 -5.11
C THR A 7 5.95 -8.81 -5.10
N ILE A 8 5.33 -8.60 -6.26
CA ILE A 8 4.15 -7.73 -6.39
C ILE A 8 2.92 -8.64 -6.35
N SER A 9 1.89 -8.24 -5.61
CA SER A 9 0.63 -8.98 -5.56
C SER A 9 -0.51 -8.13 -6.11
N ALA A 10 -1.08 -7.24 -5.30
CA ALA A 10 -2.26 -6.45 -5.68
C ALA A 10 -1.97 -4.95 -5.71
N PHE A 11 -2.64 -4.24 -6.62
CA PHE A 11 -2.70 -2.78 -6.63
C PHE A 11 -3.72 -2.31 -5.60
N GLY A 12 -3.28 -1.55 -4.61
CA GLY A 12 -4.13 -1.20 -3.46
C GLY A 12 -5.34 -0.36 -3.85
N ASP A 13 -5.14 0.59 -4.75
CA ASP A 13 -6.17 1.51 -5.24
C ASP A 13 -7.26 0.84 -6.10
N GLU A 14 -7.10 -0.43 -6.50
CA GLU A 14 -8.17 -1.22 -7.13
C GLU A 14 -9.06 -1.95 -6.10
N ILE A 15 -8.66 -1.98 -4.83
CA ILE A 15 -9.38 -2.66 -3.74
C ILE A 15 -10.34 -1.69 -3.04
N ALA A 16 -9.82 -0.52 -2.62
CA ALA A 16 -10.56 0.49 -1.87
C ALA A 16 -9.83 1.85 -1.90
N ASP A 17 -10.54 2.92 -1.52
CA ASP A 17 -9.97 4.28 -1.47
C ASP A 17 -9.04 4.49 -0.27
N ASP A 18 -9.27 3.85 0.88
CA ASP A 18 -8.45 3.97 2.10
C ASP A 18 -7.54 2.75 2.31
N LEU A 19 -6.33 3.00 2.81
CA LEU A 19 -5.31 1.95 2.98
C LEU A 19 -5.74 0.87 3.98
N GLU A 20 -6.51 1.23 5.00
CA GLU A 20 -6.99 0.30 6.02
C GLU A 20 -7.83 -0.82 5.40
N SER A 21 -8.80 -0.48 4.56
CA SER A 21 -9.64 -1.43 3.84
C SER A 21 -8.86 -2.27 2.82
N GLN A 22 -7.86 -1.67 2.18
CA GLN A 22 -6.95 -2.38 1.26
C GLN A 22 -6.20 -3.48 2.02
N LEU A 23 -5.55 -3.13 3.13
CA LEU A 23 -4.76 -4.07 3.95
C LEU A 23 -5.63 -5.15 4.58
N GLN A 24 -6.84 -4.82 5.03
CA GLN A 24 -7.78 -5.81 5.56
C GLN A 24 -8.08 -6.90 4.51
N THR A 25 -8.43 -6.50 3.29
CA THR A 25 -8.73 -7.44 2.20
C THR A 25 -7.52 -8.33 1.86
N LEU A 26 -6.31 -7.75 1.82
CA LEU A 26 -5.09 -8.51 1.54
C LEU A 26 -4.79 -9.53 2.64
N ASN A 27 -4.95 -9.15 3.90
CA ASN A 27 -4.78 -10.05 5.03
C ASN A 27 -5.77 -11.22 5.00
N GLU A 28 -7.05 -10.95 4.68
CA GLU A 28 -8.08 -12.00 4.52
C GLU A 28 -7.72 -13.00 3.41
N LEU A 29 -7.12 -12.51 2.31
CA LEU A 29 -6.67 -13.33 1.19
C LEU A 29 -5.26 -13.93 1.37
N LYS A 30 -4.62 -13.70 2.52
CA LYS A 30 -3.24 -14.14 2.83
C LYS A 30 -2.20 -13.61 1.84
N ILE A 31 -2.38 -12.36 1.40
CA ILE A 31 -1.47 -11.64 0.52
C ILE A 31 -0.65 -10.66 1.37
N SER A 32 0.67 -10.82 1.37
CA SER A 32 1.58 -10.05 2.25
C SER A 32 2.27 -8.87 1.55
N CYS A 33 2.00 -8.63 0.27
CA CYS A 33 2.63 -7.57 -0.50
C CYS A 33 1.56 -6.68 -1.15
N LEU A 34 1.77 -5.37 -1.10
CA LEU A 34 0.89 -4.36 -1.67
C LEU A 34 1.68 -3.41 -2.55
N GLU A 35 1.17 -3.11 -3.75
CA GLU A 35 1.64 -1.97 -4.52
C GLU A 35 0.81 -0.72 -4.16
N LEU A 36 1.46 0.23 -3.48
CA LEU A 36 0.83 1.48 -3.05
C LEU A 36 1.11 2.60 -4.05
N ARG A 37 0.10 2.96 -4.86
CA ARG A 37 0.16 4.09 -5.80
C ARG A 37 -0.58 5.33 -5.28
N ALA A 38 -1.69 5.09 -4.60
CA ALA A 38 -2.51 6.11 -3.97
C ALA A 38 -3.25 5.51 -2.77
N ALA A 39 -3.54 6.34 -1.77
CA ALA A 39 -4.45 6.01 -0.68
C ALA A 39 -5.11 7.29 -0.17
N TRP A 40 -6.32 7.15 0.36
CA TRP A 40 -7.18 8.25 0.82
C TRP A 40 -7.38 9.35 -0.24
N GLY A 41 -7.48 8.95 -1.51
CA GLY A 41 -7.61 9.87 -2.64
C GLY A 41 -6.34 10.68 -2.99
N GLU A 42 -5.20 10.35 -2.40
CA GLU A 42 -3.94 11.06 -2.56
C GLU A 42 -2.90 10.15 -3.22
N ASN A 43 -2.27 10.62 -4.31
CA ASN A 43 -1.18 9.90 -4.94
C ASN A 43 0.05 9.89 -4.02
N VAL A 44 0.78 8.77 -3.96
CA VAL A 44 1.95 8.61 -3.09
C VAL A 44 3.02 9.67 -3.33
N LEU A 45 3.13 10.20 -4.55
CA LEU A 45 4.07 11.29 -4.89
C LEU A 45 3.77 12.60 -4.13
N TYR A 46 2.51 12.82 -3.73
CA TYR A 46 2.05 14.05 -3.10
C TYR A 46 1.82 13.90 -1.59
N MET A 47 1.99 12.70 -1.03
CA MET A 47 1.78 12.45 0.39
C MET A 47 2.73 13.27 1.26
N SER A 48 2.19 13.89 2.30
CA SER A 48 2.99 14.53 3.35
C SER A 48 3.74 13.51 4.21
N ASP A 49 4.76 13.97 4.95
CA ASP A 49 5.50 13.12 5.88
C ASP A 49 4.58 12.45 6.92
N GLU A 50 3.54 13.16 7.38
CA GLU A 50 2.52 12.61 8.28
C GLU A 50 1.72 11.47 7.63
N ARG A 51 1.37 11.62 6.34
CA ARG A 51 0.69 10.57 5.57
C ARG A 51 1.57 9.35 5.39
N VAL A 52 2.85 9.55 5.04
CA VAL A 52 3.82 8.46 4.91
C VAL A 52 4.03 7.74 6.25
N ALA A 53 4.12 8.47 7.36
CA ALA A 53 4.20 7.88 8.69
C ALA A 53 2.96 7.04 9.03
N LYS A 54 1.76 7.51 8.63
CA LYS A 54 0.51 6.75 8.78
C LYS A 54 0.53 5.45 7.97
N VAL A 55 1.00 5.49 6.71
CA VAL A 55 1.18 4.28 5.88
C VAL A 55 2.07 3.28 6.59
N ARG A 56 3.23 3.72 7.10
CA ARG A 56 4.17 2.85 7.81
C ARG A 56 3.52 2.18 9.02
N ALA A 57 2.82 2.94 9.85
CA ALA A 57 2.17 2.42 11.05
C ALA A 57 1.05 1.40 10.75
N LEU A 58 0.43 1.47 9.57
CA LEU A 58 -0.58 0.49 9.13
C LEU A 58 0.03 -0.79 8.55
N CYS A 59 1.27 -0.73 8.05
CA CYS A 59 1.98 -1.86 7.45
C CYS A 59 2.93 -2.58 8.43
N ASP A 60 3.16 -2.05 9.63
CA ASP A 60 3.91 -2.70 10.72
C ASP A 60 3.09 -3.84 11.35
#